data_AF-A0A9W7BX76-F1
#
_entry.id   AF-A0A9W7BX76-F1
#
_cell.length_a   1.000
_cell.length_b   1.000
_cell.length_c   1.000
_cell.angle_alpha   90.00
_cell.angle_beta   90.00
_cell.angle_gamma   90.00
#
_symmetry.space_group_name_H-M   'P 1'
#
loop_
_entity.id
_entity.type
_entity.pdbx_description
1 polymer ?
#
loop_
_entity_poly.entity_id
_entity_poly.type
_entity_poly.pdbx_seq_one_letter_code
_entity_poly.pdbx_strand_id
1 'polypeptide(L)'
;MAMPDPKLKLPRKPLSYVLAKRIFRFILKVFFRRIDVLNENVVPEDGPIILVGNHANQFIDGMNLVASSNRAISFLIAQKSYDRRYIGDVAKAIGAVPVLRPQDIAFKGAGKILRIEEDVENGTCKMIGDENCQFTKVDIKKGAKIRGKWEGDLLVSEAPTKDNEIMLAPLREPKASVPGGGCDYKILPKIDQKVVFDKVFKVLAKNGTIGIFPEGGSHDQGHLIPLKAGVTIMALGAASQGTPVKIVPCGLTYFHAHRFRSKAVVQYGQPFDPPKDLVELYKTDSRKACGALLEIITKKLMEVTVNTPDYKTNKLLQTVRRLYQPDKLKQLTGRDYMAYSRKFTNGFEKLQNTPQAQALIKEVEEYVNDALSCGWKDKELKLINRIEVSYKYSPLIWGYVLTHMLIVLVAFPLSLPGIVLNFPIMYLSRSKALAMQKKALAASKVKVGAYDVVASEMVKAAGVFVPVFYTVYVVVAAFVADILIDESQPDGYQLLEWIIPLSIFVLLPTFSYYFILLSDHWYFSRKKARAVFFRSNKHCKRLMKTRKTLQTKVRRFVEVHLRENTFAGPYAKGGLKGDRGGREFSREDDRGSGMGTLQEDQEEEEEVPNSGSSMGGEGGRKVYPERVKVEGVA
;
A
#
# COMPACT_ATOMS: atom_id res chain seq x y z
N MET A 1 -31.20 20.92 16.88
CA MET A 1 -30.91 19.50 16.52
C MET A 1 -30.42 18.84 17.79
N ALA A 2 -31.01 17.72 18.20
CA ALA A 2 -30.73 17.08 19.50
C ALA A 2 -29.26 16.68 19.62
N MET A 3 -28.66 16.89 20.80
CA MET A 3 -27.33 16.37 21.13
C MET A 3 -27.31 14.85 20.87
N PRO A 4 -26.21 14.29 20.33
CA PRO A 4 -26.09 12.85 20.13
C PRO A 4 -26.29 12.14 21.48
N ASP A 5 -27.29 11.27 21.54
CA ASP A 5 -27.65 10.53 22.76
C ASP A 5 -26.43 9.71 23.23
N PRO A 6 -25.88 9.94 24.44
CA PRO A 6 -24.76 9.18 24.98
C PRO A 6 -25.06 7.68 25.14
N LYS A 7 -26.33 7.25 24.97
CA LYS A 7 -26.76 5.83 24.98
C LYS A 7 -26.86 5.21 23.58
N LEU A 8 -26.51 5.92 22.52
CA LEU A 8 -26.65 5.40 21.15
C LEU A 8 -25.61 4.29 20.88
N LYS A 9 -26.04 3.03 21.09
CA LYS A 9 -25.26 1.82 20.75
C LYS A 9 -24.78 1.90 19.30
N LEU A 10 -23.58 1.38 19.04
CA LEU A 10 -23.03 1.29 17.69
C LEU A 10 -24.07 0.73 16.70
N PRO A 11 -24.17 1.29 15.48
CA PRO A 11 -25.06 0.74 14.48
C PRO A 11 -24.69 -0.73 14.26
N ARG A 12 -25.66 -1.63 14.45
CA ARG A 12 -25.46 -3.07 14.21
C ARG A 12 -24.91 -3.26 12.81
N LYS A 13 -23.81 -3.99 12.70
CA LYS A 13 -23.18 -4.28 11.40
C LYS A 13 -24.18 -5.07 10.56
N PRO A 14 -24.59 -4.59 9.37
CA PRO A 14 -25.48 -5.36 8.53
C PRO A 14 -24.78 -6.65 8.11
N LEU A 15 -25.55 -7.71 7.85
CA LEU A 15 -25.00 -9.01 7.44
C LEU A 15 -24.10 -8.88 6.21
N SER A 16 -24.47 -7.99 5.27
CA SER A 16 -23.67 -7.65 4.08
C SER A 16 -22.26 -7.17 4.44
N TYR A 17 -22.13 -6.33 5.48
CA TYR A 17 -20.85 -5.82 5.95
C TYR A 17 -20.01 -6.95 6.56
N VAL A 18 -20.63 -7.80 7.38
CA VAL A 18 -19.94 -8.93 8.02
C VAL A 18 -19.42 -9.91 6.97
N LEU A 19 -20.23 -10.22 5.96
CA LEU A 19 -19.85 -11.09 4.85
C LEU A 19 -18.72 -10.47 4.01
N ALA A 20 -18.86 -9.20 3.59
CA ALA A 20 -17.82 -8.49 2.85
C ALA A 20 -16.50 -8.44 3.63
N LYS A 21 -16.56 -8.17 4.93
CA LYS A 21 -15.39 -8.20 5.82
C LYS A 21 -14.74 -9.58 5.84
N ARG A 22 -15.50 -10.67 6.01
CA ARG A 22 -14.97 -12.05 5.98
C ARG A 22 -14.30 -12.38 4.64
N ILE A 23 -14.92 -11.98 3.53
CA ILE A 23 -14.35 -12.14 2.18
C ILE A 23 -13.03 -11.36 2.07
N PHE A 24 -12.98 -10.11 2.54
CA PHE A 24 -11.74 -9.33 2.54
C PHE A 24 -10.65 -9.98 3.39
N ARG A 25 -11.00 -10.52 4.57
CA ARG A 25 -10.04 -11.27 5.41
C ARG A 25 -9.45 -12.46 4.64
N PHE A 26 -10.31 -13.23 3.97
CA PHE A 26 -9.89 -14.38 3.18
C PHE A 26 -8.97 -13.96 2.02
N ILE A 27 -9.37 -12.98 1.21
CA ILE A 27 -8.57 -12.48 0.09
C ILE A 27 -7.20 -11.98 0.58
N LEU A 28 -7.18 -11.19 1.65
CA LEU A 28 -5.94 -10.68 2.24
C LEU A 28 -5.05 -11.79 2.81
N LYS A 29 -5.63 -12.86 3.40
CA LYS A 29 -4.88 -14.03 3.90
C LYS A 29 -4.25 -14.84 2.77
N VAL A 30 -4.92 -14.94 1.62
CA VAL A 30 -4.37 -15.58 0.42
C VAL A 30 -3.28 -14.69 -0.19
N PHE A 31 -3.57 -13.39 -0.36
CA PHE A 31 -2.67 -12.46 -1.03
C PHE A 31 -1.41 -12.12 -0.22
N PHE A 32 -1.54 -11.87 1.08
CA PHE A 32 -0.45 -11.56 1.99
C PHE A 32 -0.11 -12.76 2.84
N ARG A 33 1.19 -13.02 3.01
CA ARG A 33 1.64 -14.08 3.92
C ARG A 33 1.41 -13.74 5.37
N ARG A 34 1.57 -12.46 5.70
CA ARG A 34 1.40 -11.96 7.06
C ARG A 34 0.95 -10.51 7.04
N ILE A 35 -0.05 -10.22 7.87
CA ILE A 35 -0.51 -8.87 8.14
C ILE A 35 -0.44 -8.68 9.66
N ASP A 36 0.45 -7.81 10.11
CA ASP A 36 0.55 -7.45 11.52
C ASP A 36 -0.34 -6.23 11.79
N VAL A 37 -1.26 -6.37 12.74
CA VAL A 37 -2.13 -5.28 13.18
C VAL A 37 -1.63 -4.76 14.53
N LEU A 38 -1.25 -3.49 14.57
CA LEU A 38 -0.62 -2.88 15.72
C LEU A 38 -1.52 -1.83 16.37
N ASN A 39 -1.59 -1.87 17.71
CA ASN A 39 -2.32 -0.91 18.54
C ASN A 39 -3.81 -0.76 18.17
N GLU A 40 -4.46 -1.79 17.62
CA GLU A 40 -5.87 -1.72 17.25
C GLU A 40 -6.80 -1.44 18.45
N ASN A 41 -6.38 -1.85 19.64
CA ASN A 41 -7.06 -1.59 20.91
C ASN A 41 -7.15 -0.11 21.30
N VAL A 42 -6.39 0.79 20.66
CA VAL A 42 -6.49 2.24 20.92
C VAL A 42 -7.64 2.88 20.17
N VAL A 43 -8.21 2.19 19.18
CA VAL A 43 -9.36 2.68 18.41
C VAL A 43 -10.57 2.68 19.36
N PRO A 44 -11.23 3.84 19.57
CA PRO A 44 -12.40 3.90 20.45
C PRO A 44 -13.49 2.92 19.99
N GLU A 45 -14.03 2.15 20.94
CA GLU A 45 -15.12 1.23 20.66
C GLU A 45 -16.40 2.03 20.34
N ASP A 46 -16.69 3.06 21.14
CA ASP A 46 -17.88 3.91 21.01
C ASP A 46 -17.58 5.32 20.48
N GLY A 47 -18.65 6.01 20.09
CA GLY A 47 -18.60 7.37 19.58
C GLY A 47 -18.23 7.48 18.09
N PRO A 48 -18.29 8.69 17.52
CA PRO A 48 -18.00 8.91 16.10
C PRO A 48 -16.51 9.06 15.84
N ILE A 49 -16.00 8.35 14.83
CA ILE A 49 -14.57 8.38 14.51
C ILE A 49 -14.31 8.62 13.03
N ILE A 50 -13.25 9.36 12.73
CA ILE A 50 -12.68 9.49 11.39
C ILE A 50 -11.32 8.77 11.39
N LEU A 51 -11.22 7.66 10.67
CA LEU A 51 -9.95 6.98 10.41
C LEU A 51 -9.26 7.65 9.24
N VAL A 52 -8.02 8.08 9.46
CA VAL A 52 -7.22 8.81 8.47
C VAL A 52 -6.00 7.98 8.10
N GLY A 53 -5.93 7.49 6.87
CA GLY A 53 -4.84 6.62 6.41
C GLY A 53 -3.95 7.25 5.34
N ASN A 54 -2.70 6.79 5.23
CA ASN A 54 -1.89 7.02 4.02
C ASN A 54 -2.35 6.11 2.88
N HIS A 55 -2.10 6.50 1.63
CA HIS A 55 -2.62 5.78 0.45
C HIS A 55 -1.51 5.10 -0.37
N ALA A 56 -0.93 4.03 0.18
CA ALA A 56 0.18 3.31 -0.44
C ALA A 56 -0.25 2.25 -1.47
N ASN A 57 -1.54 1.91 -1.52
CA ASN A 57 -2.13 1.01 -2.52
C ASN A 57 -3.52 1.54 -2.92
N GLN A 58 -4.22 0.89 -3.84
CA GLN A 58 -5.61 1.29 -4.15
C GLN A 58 -6.63 0.60 -3.23
N PHE A 59 -7.34 -0.40 -3.73
CA PHE A 59 -8.41 -1.08 -3.01
C PHE A 59 -7.90 -1.88 -1.80
N ILE A 60 -6.65 -2.33 -1.85
CA ILE A 60 -6.02 -3.10 -0.78
C ILE A 60 -5.93 -2.29 0.52
N ASP A 61 -5.80 -0.97 0.46
CA ASP A 61 -5.75 -0.11 1.65
C ASP A 61 -7.09 -0.13 2.39
N GLY A 62 -8.18 0.12 1.67
CA GLY A 62 -9.53 0.05 2.23
C GLY A 62 -9.87 -1.35 2.73
N MET A 63 -9.52 -2.39 1.98
CA MET A 63 -9.72 -3.79 2.39
C MET A 63 -8.98 -4.11 3.70
N ASN A 64 -7.71 -3.69 3.83
CA ASN A 64 -6.93 -3.91 5.04
C ASN A 64 -7.61 -3.27 6.25
N LEU A 65 -7.98 -1.98 6.16
CA LEU A 65 -8.61 -1.28 7.28
C LEU A 65 -9.98 -1.87 7.66
N VAL A 66 -10.82 -2.25 6.69
CA VAL A 66 -12.09 -2.95 6.96
C VAL A 66 -11.84 -4.30 7.63
N ALA A 67 -10.83 -5.05 7.17
CA ALA A 67 -10.52 -6.37 7.67
C ALA A 67 -9.93 -6.34 9.10
N SER A 68 -9.06 -5.37 9.38
CA SER A 68 -8.31 -5.24 10.63
C SER A 68 -9.03 -4.49 11.75
N SER A 69 -9.90 -3.52 11.44
CA SER A 69 -10.57 -2.73 12.47
C SER A 69 -11.74 -3.48 13.12
N ASN A 70 -11.93 -3.35 14.43
CA ASN A 70 -13.15 -3.83 15.09
C ASN A 70 -14.39 -2.97 14.80
N ARG A 71 -14.22 -1.77 14.25
CA ARG A 71 -15.30 -0.86 13.84
C ARG A 71 -15.75 -1.13 12.40
N ALA A 72 -17.01 -0.84 12.09
CA ALA A 72 -17.49 -0.84 10.71
C ALA A 72 -17.17 0.52 10.06
N ILE A 73 -16.35 0.50 9.02
CA ILE A 73 -15.82 1.69 8.33
C ILE A 73 -16.59 1.96 7.04
N SER A 74 -17.13 3.17 6.92
CA SER A 74 -17.69 3.73 5.69
C SER A 74 -16.63 4.57 4.97
N PHE A 75 -16.06 4.05 3.89
CA PHE A 75 -15.07 4.78 3.09
C PHE A 75 -15.72 5.76 2.12
N LEU A 76 -15.05 6.89 1.89
CA LEU A 76 -15.36 7.75 0.75
C LEU A 76 -14.83 7.11 -0.54
N ILE A 77 -15.70 6.93 -1.53
CA ILE A 77 -15.36 6.31 -2.82
C ILE A 77 -15.81 7.19 -3.98
N ALA A 78 -15.06 7.20 -5.07
CA ALA A 78 -15.47 7.90 -6.29
C ALA A 78 -16.83 7.38 -6.81
N GLN A 79 -17.74 8.29 -7.17
CA GLN A 79 -19.06 7.95 -7.75
C GLN A 79 -18.91 6.98 -8.95
N LYS A 80 -17.95 7.25 -9.84
CA LYS A 80 -17.65 6.37 -10.99
C LYS A 80 -17.28 4.94 -10.61
N SER A 81 -16.70 4.71 -9.43
CA SER A 81 -16.40 3.36 -8.92
C SER A 81 -17.60 2.76 -8.20
N TYR A 82 -18.39 3.59 -7.52
CA TYR A 82 -19.63 3.21 -6.83
C TYR A 82 -20.72 2.71 -7.79
N ASP A 83 -20.74 3.22 -9.02
CA ASP A 83 -21.74 2.86 -10.03
C ASP A 83 -21.33 1.64 -10.88
N ARG A 84 -20.10 1.14 -10.73
CA ARG A 84 -19.65 -0.07 -11.47
C ARG A 84 -20.27 -1.33 -10.87
N ARG A 85 -20.67 -2.26 -11.72
CA ARG A 85 -21.10 -3.61 -11.30
C ARG A 85 -19.98 -4.32 -10.52
N TYR A 86 -20.34 -5.13 -9.53
CA TYR A 86 -19.46 -5.84 -8.59
C TYR A 86 -18.71 -4.92 -7.62
N ILE A 87 -17.93 -3.94 -8.11
CA ILE A 87 -17.19 -2.98 -7.26
C ILE A 87 -18.17 -2.12 -6.45
N GLY A 88 -19.19 -1.60 -7.12
CA GLY A 88 -20.26 -0.80 -6.52
C GLY A 88 -21.12 -1.60 -5.55
N ASP A 89 -21.39 -2.88 -5.85
CA ASP A 89 -22.17 -3.76 -4.98
C ASP A 89 -21.43 -4.04 -3.66
N VAL A 90 -20.13 -4.30 -3.74
CA VAL A 90 -19.27 -4.42 -2.55
C VAL A 90 -19.18 -3.08 -1.81
N ALA A 91 -19.05 -1.95 -2.50
CA ALA A 91 -19.00 -0.62 -1.90
C ALA A 91 -20.30 -0.29 -1.13
N LYS A 92 -21.47 -0.63 -1.69
CA LYS A 92 -22.78 -0.52 -1.03
C LYS A 92 -22.87 -1.45 0.19
N ALA A 93 -22.41 -2.70 0.06
CA ALA A 93 -22.43 -3.69 1.14
C ALA A 93 -21.62 -3.26 2.37
N ILE A 94 -20.51 -2.55 2.17
CA ILE A 94 -19.68 -1.98 3.25
C ILE A 94 -20.13 -0.58 3.70
N GLY A 95 -21.20 -0.03 3.14
CA GLY A 95 -21.72 1.29 3.51
C GLY A 95 -20.81 2.46 3.07
N ALA A 96 -20.12 2.33 1.94
CA ALA A 96 -19.27 3.39 1.40
C ALA A 96 -20.11 4.62 0.99
N VAL A 97 -19.54 5.81 1.17
CA VAL A 97 -20.17 7.09 0.83
C VAL A 97 -19.63 7.55 -0.53
N PRO A 98 -20.48 7.67 -1.57
CA PRO A 98 -20.01 8.07 -2.88
C PRO A 98 -19.73 9.56 -2.96
N VAL A 99 -18.66 9.90 -3.67
CA VAL A 99 -18.16 11.26 -3.87
C VAL A 99 -18.09 11.54 -5.37
N LEU A 100 -18.90 12.50 -5.83
CA LEU A 100 -18.80 13.02 -7.17
C LEU A 100 -17.56 13.92 -7.26
N ARG A 101 -16.68 13.65 -8.22
CA ARG A 101 -15.44 14.42 -8.39
C ARG A 101 -15.48 15.16 -9.72
N PRO A 102 -14.94 16.40 -9.81
CA PRO A 102 -15.04 17.19 -11.04
C PRO A 102 -14.43 16.49 -12.26
N GLN A 103 -13.36 15.72 -12.05
CA GLN A 103 -12.73 14.92 -13.10
C GLN A 103 -13.57 13.75 -13.63
N ASP A 104 -14.57 13.27 -12.88
CA ASP A 104 -15.40 12.13 -13.31
C ASP A 104 -16.52 12.58 -14.28
N ILE A 105 -16.91 13.86 -14.21
CA ILE A 105 -17.92 14.50 -15.08
C ILE A 105 -17.29 15.51 -16.06
N ALA A 106 -15.95 15.51 -16.15
CA ALA A 106 -15.23 16.41 -17.03
C ALA A 106 -15.50 16.04 -18.50
N PHE A 107 -15.82 17.04 -19.32
CA PHE A 107 -16.06 16.86 -20.75
C PHE A 107 -15.11 17.71 -21.58
N LYS A 108 -14.89 17.31 -22.83
CA LYS A 108 -14.07 18.06 -23.78
C LYS A 108 -14.87 19.30 -24.22
N GLY A 109 -14.24 20.47 -24.18
CA GLY A 109 -14.86 21.68 -24.71
C GLY A 109 -14.88 21.69 -26.24
N ALA A 110 -15.83 22.42 -26.83
CA ALA A 110 -15.87 22.66 -28.27
C ALA A 110 -14.82 23.71 -28.68
N GLY A 111 -14.17 23.53 -29.82
CA GLY A 111 -13.14 24.45 -30.31
C GLY A 111 -11.78 24.31 -29.60
N LYS A 112 -10.93 25.32 -29.78
CA LYS A 112 -9.56 25.39 -29.25
C LYS A 112 -9.33 26.70 -28.52
N ILE A 113 -8.54 26.66 -27.44
CA ILE A 113 -8.08 27.88 -26.76
C ILE A 113 -6.87 28.42 -27.51
N LEU A 114 -6.93 29.69 -27.92
CA LEU A 114 -5.87 30.35 -28.69
C LEU A 114 -4.87 31.08 -27.79
N ARG A 115 -5.37 31.84 -26.80
CA ARG A 115 -4.52 32.63 -25.89
C ARG A 115 -5.21 32.89 -24.56
N ILE A 116 -4.39 33.16 -23.55
CA ILE A 116 -4.80 33.62 -22.23
C ILE A 116 -4.17 34.99 -22.06
N GLU A 117 -5.02 36.01 -21.88
CA GLU A 117 -4.61 37.39 -21.67
C GLU A 117 -4.74 37.72 -20.18
N GLU A 118 -3.70 38.32 -19.61
CA GLU A 118 -3.67 38.76 -18.22
C GLU A 118 -3.60 40.28 -18.22
N ASP A 119 -4.64 40.93 -17.69
CA ASP A 119 -4.65 42.35 -17.42
C ASP A 119 -4.10 42.58 -16.01
N VAL A 120 -2.85 43.01 -15.95
CA VAL A 120 -2.09 43.21 -14.72
C VAL A 120 -2.62 44.41 -13.92
N GLU A 121 -3.26 45.39 -14.58
CA GLU A 121 -3.78 46.60 -13.92
C GLU A 121 -5.12 46.35 -13.24
N ASN A 122 -5.99 45.56 -13.84
CA ASN A 122 -7.32 45.23 -13.30
C ASN A 122 -7.37 43.90 -12.51
N GLY A 123 -6.26 43.14 -12.51
CA GLY A 123 -6.20 41.81 -11.88
C GLY A 123 -7.18 40.80 -12.53
N THR A 124 -7.53 41.00 -13.80
CA THR A 124 -8.46 40.13 -14.53
C THR A 124 -7.71 39.27 -15.54
N CYS A 125 -8.11 38.01 -15.65
CA CYS A 125 -7.54 37.09 -16.63
C CYS A 125 -8.66 36.66 -17.58
N LYS A 126 -8.39 36.69 -18.89
CA LYS A 126 -9.36 36.36 -19.93
C LYS A 126 -8.81 35.24 -20.81
N MET A 127 -9.65 34.26 -21.07
CA MET A 127 -9.36 33.15 -21.97
C MET A 127 -10.09 33.37 -23.30
N ILE A 128 -9.35 33.32 -24.41
CA ILE A 128 -9.88 33.52 -25.76
C ILE A 128 -9.81 32.20 -26.54
N GLY A 129 -10.97 31.74 -26.98
CA GLY A 129 -11.17 30.58 -27.85
C GLY A 129 -11.26 30.95 -29.33
N ASP A 130 -11.20 29.93 -30.19
CA ASP A 130 -11.54 30.04 -31.60
C ASP A 130 -13.05 30.20 -31.83
N GLU A 131 -13.46 30.45 -33.08
CA GLU A 131 -14.87 30.65 -33.47
C GLU A 131 -15.76 29.42 -33.24
N ASN A 132 -15.16 28.25 -33.04
CA ASN A 132 -15.87 27.00 -32.74
C ASN A 132 -16.12 26.81 -31.23
N CYS A 133 -15.61 27.70 -30.38
CA CYS A 133 -15.90 27.67 -28.95
C CYS A 133 -17.37 28.01 -28.71
N GLN A 134 -17.98 27.29 -27.77
CA GLN A 134 -19.39 27.46 -27.42
C GLN A 134 -19.53 27.55 -25.91
N PHE A 135 -18.85 28.52 -25.31
CA PHE A 135 -18.83 28.66 -23.85
C PHE A 135 -20.21 28.95 -23.25
N THR A 136 -21.12 29.63 -23.96
CA THR A 136 -22.45 29.98 -23.44
C THR A 136 -23.47 28.85 -23.56
N LYS A 137 -23.29 27.93 -24.52
CA LYS A 137 -24.19 26.78 -24.73
C LYS A 137 -23.98 25.65 -23.71
N VAL A 138 -22.95 25.77 -22.89
CA VAL A 138 -22.57 24.80 -21.87
C VAL A 138 -22.81 25.43 -20.50
N ASP A 139 -23.43 24.70 -19.56
CA ASP A 139 -23.70 25.19 -18.19
C ASP A 139 -22.41 25.34 -17.34
N ILE A 140 -21.57 26.32 -17.71
CA ILE A 140 -20.32 26.66 -17.03
C ILE A 140 -20.62 27.68 -15.93
N LYS A 141 -20.68 27.20 -14.69
CA LYS A 141 -20.91 28.04 -13.51
C LYS A 141 -19.64 28.66 -12.95
N LYS A 142 -19.78 29.80 -12.25
CA LYS A 142 -18.72 30.43 -11.45
C LYS A 142 -18.01 29.42 -10.55
N GLY A 143 -16.69 29.33 -10.67
CA GLY A 143 -15.83 28.39 -9.96
C GLY A 143 -15.67 27.02 -10.63
N ALA A 144 -16.15 26.83 -11.86
CA ALA A 144 -15.74 25.73 -12.71
C ALA A 144 -14.24 25.81 -13.01
N LYS A 145 -13.62 24.68 -13.32
CA LYS A 145 -12.19 24.59 -13.64
C LYS A 145 -11.99 24.24 -15.10
N ILE A 146 -11.01 24.85 -15.76
CA ILE A 146 -10.63 24.56 -17.14
C ILE A 146 -9.22 24.00 -17.12
N ARG A 147 -9.05 22.85 -17.77
CA ARG A 147 -7.77 22.14 -17.87
C ARG A 147 -7.39 21.96 -19.32
N GLY A 148 -6.21 22.42 -19.69
CA GLY A 148 -5.64 22.26 -21.03
C GLY A 148 -4.15 21.92 -20.97
N LYS A 149 -3.44 22.18 -22.05
CA LYS A 149 -1.97 21.99 -22.14
C LYS A 149 -1.21 23.17 -21.52
N TRP A 150 -1.53 23.50 -20.28
CA TRP A 150 -0.84 24.50 -19.47
C TRP A 150 -0.68 23.96 -18.04
N GLU A 151 0.03 24.71 -17.19
CA GLU A 151 0.29 24.29 -15.81
C GLU A 151 -0.89 24.65 -14.89
N GLY A 152 -1.45 23.63 -14.22
CA GLY A 152 -2.56 23.81 -13.28
C GLY A 152 -3.96 23.87 -13.91
N ASP A 153 -4.97 24.01 -13.03
CA ASP A 153 -6.37 24.19 -13.42
C ASP A 153 -6.72 25.68 -13.32
N LEU A 154 -7.28 26.27 -14.38
CA LEU A 154 -7.74 27.65 -14.39
C LEU A 154 -9.16 27.74 -13.84
N LEU A 155 -9.44 28.70 -12.97
CA LEU A 155 -10.75 28.84 -12.33
C LEU A 155 -11.58 29.92 -13.03
N VAL A 156 -12.81 29.59 -13.39
CA VAL A 156 -13.76 30.53 -14.01
C VAL A 156 -14.26 31.51 -12.94
N SER A 157 -14.05 32.82 -13.16
CA SER A 157 -14.46 33.86 -12.22
C SER A 157 -15.95 34.18 -12.32
N GLU A 158 -16.52 34.13 -13.53
CA GLU A 158 -17.90 34.46 -13.85
C GLU A 158 -18.46 33.57 -14.96
N ALA A 159 -19.78 33.43 -15.02
CA ALA A 159 -20.40 32.64 -16.09
C ALA A 159 -20.10 33.29 -17.46
N PRO A 160 -19.80 32.51 -18.51
CA PRO A 160 -19.51 33.06 -19.83
C PRO A 160 -20.69 33.86 -20.38
N THR A 161 -20.42 35.09 -20.78
CA THR A 161 -21.36 35.97 -21.51
C THR A 161 -21.17 35.90 -23.02
N LYS A 162 -20.04 35.38 -23.51
CA LYS A 162 -19.72 35.21 -24.93
C LYS A 162 -19.20 33.81 -25.21
N ASP A 163 -19.44 33.33 -26.42
CA ASP A 163 -19.09 31.96 -26.82
C ASP A 163 -17.59 31.69 -26.96
N ASN A 164 -16.80 32.74 -27.24
CA ASN A 164 -15.35 32.64 -27.47
C ASN A 164 -14.52 33.26 -26.34
N GLU A 165 -15.15 33.81 -25.30
CA GLU A 165 -14.46 34.50 -24.21
C GLU A 165 -14.94 34.02 -22.84
N ILE A 166 -14.00 33.66 -21.97
CA ILE A 166 -14.28 33.32 -20.56
C ILE A 166 -13.41 34.18 -19.64
N MET A 167 -14.02 34.70 -18.58
CA MET A 167 -13.31 35.38 -17.50
C MET A 167 -12.80 34.35 -16.49
N LEU A 168 -11.52 34.48 -16.14
CA LEU A 168 -10.81 33.63 -15.20
C LEU A 168 -10.45 34.42 -13.93
N ALA A 169 -10.29 33.68 -12.84
CA ALA A 169 -9.69 34.20 -11.62
C ALA A 169 -8.20 34.53 -11.85
N PRO A 170 -7.61 35.43 -11.03
CA PRO A 170 -6.21 35.79 -11.15
C PRO A 170 -5.31 34.56 -11.15
N LEU A 171 -4.34 34.52 -12.07
CA LEU A 171 -3.39 33.42 -12.15
C LEU A 171 -2.50 33.45 -10.90
N ARG A 172 -2.33 32.28 -10.27
CA ARG A 172 -1.22 32.08 -9.32
C ARG A 172 -0.06 31.56 -10.13
N GLU A 173 1.11 32.15 -9.95
CA GLU A 173 2.32 31.80 -10.70
C GLU A 173 2.58 30.28 -10.72
N PRO A 174 3.02 29.72 -11.87
CA PRO A 174 3.51 30.42 -13.07
C PRO A 174 2.43 30.80 -14.10
N LYS A 175 2.72 31.80 -14.95
CA LYS A 175 1.84 32.29 -16.03
C LYS A 175 1.51 31.15 -17.01
N ALA A 176 0.23 30.80 -17.11
CA ALA A 176 -0.24 29.77 -18.02
C ALA A 176 -0.09 30.25 -19.48
N SER A 177 0.93 29.75 -20.19
CA SER A 177 1.09 30.00 -21.63
C SER A 177 0.45 28.88 -22.45
N VAL A 178 -0.33 29.27 -23.46
CA VAL A 178 -0.94 28.32 -24.41
C VAL A 178 0.09 28.00 -25.50
N PRO A 179 0.30 26.71 -25.86
CA PRO A 179 1.15 26.35 -26.99
C PRO A 179 0.68 26.99 -28.30
N GLY A 180 1.61 27.44 -29.15
CA GLY A 180 1.29 28.03 -30.46
C GLY A 180 0.45 27.08 -31.33
N GLY A 181 -0.62 27.59 -31.95
CA GLY A 181 -1.55 26.82 -32.80
C GLY A 181 -2.87 26.38 -32.12
N GLY A 182 -3.09 26.82 -30.88
CA GLY A 182 -4.30 26.55 -30.11
C GLY A 182 -4.34 25.15 -29.50
N CYS A 183 -5.00 25.02 -28.34
CA CYS A 183 -5.01 23.76 -27.60
C CYS A 183 -6.41 23.27 -27.24
N ASP A 184 -6.55 21.93 -27.25
CA ASP A 184 -7.72 21.26 -26.69
C ASP A 184 -7.81 21.48 -25.18
N TYR A 185 -9.03 21.65 -24.70
CA TYR A 185 -9.31 21.87 -23.29
C TYR A 185 -10.46 21.00 -22.78
N LYS A 186 -10.48 20.80 -21.47
CA LYS A 186 -11.53 20.10 -20.73
C LYS A 186 -12.13 21.03 -19.70
N ILE A 187 -13.46 20.99 -19.59
CA ILE A 187 -14.21 21.73 -18.57
C ILE A 187 -14.55 20.76 -17.44
N LEU A 188 -14.24 21.18 -16.22
CA LEU A 188 -14.50 20.47 -14.97
C LEU A 188 -15.56 21.28 -14.20
N PRO A 189 -16.83 20.84 -14.19
CA PRO A 189 -17.90 21.55 -13.49
C PRO A 189 -17.63 21.71 -11.99
N LYS A 190 -18.13 22.81 -11.42
CA LYS A 190 -18.14 23.00 -9.97
C LYS A 190 -19.18 22.06 -9.35
N ILE A 191 -18.73 21.25 -8.39
CA ILE A 191 -19.59 20.33 -7.66
C ILE A 191 -19.94 20.93 -6.31
N ASP A 192 -21.22 20.80 -5.92
CA ASP A 192 -21.63 21.10 -4.56
C ASP A 192 -21.14 20.00 -3.61
N GLN A 193 -20.13 20.34 -2.80
CA GLN A 193 -19.54 19.42 -1.84
C GLN A 193 -20.41 19.24 -0.59
N LYS A 194 -21.40 20.11 -0.34
CA LYS A 194 -22.29 20.03 0.83
C LYS A 194 -23.00 18.68 0.91
N VAL A 195 -23.48 18.18 -0.23
CA VAL A 195 -24.18 16.88 -0.30
C VAL A 195 -23.34 15.72 0.25
N VAL A 196 -22.02 15.72 -0.02
CA VAL A 196 -21.11 14.69 0.48
C VAL A 196 -20.87 14.86 1.97
N PHE A 197 -20.63 16.10 2.41
CA PHE A 197 -20.41 16.40 3.83
C PHE A 197 -21.65 16.10 4.68
N ASP A 198 -22.86 16.38 4.20
CA ASP A 198 -24.10 16.05 4.90
C ASP A 198 -24.27 14.54 5.09
N LYS A 199 -23.90 13.74 4.08
CA LYS A 199 -23.89 12.26 4.21
C LYS A 199 -22.88 11.81 5.26
N VAL A 200 -21.69 12.42 5.27
CA VAL A 200 -20.65 12.14 6.29
C VAL A 200 -21.14 12.50 7.69
N PHE A 201 -21.72 13.69 7.88
CA PHE A 201 -22.26 14.14 9.17
C PHE A 201 -23.37 13.22 9.65
N LYS A 202 -24.24 12.73 8.77
CA LYS A 202 -25.27 11.72 9.12
C LYS A 202 -24.68 10.40 9.61
N VAL A 203 -23.56 9.95 9.04
CA VAL A 203 -22.87 8.74 9.51
C VAL A 203 -22.23 8.97 10.88
N LEU A 204 -21.56 10.12 11.06
CA LEU A 204 -20.90 10.47 12.32
C LEU A 204 -21.93 10.69 13.43
N ALA A 205 -23.04 11.39 13.18
CA ALA A 205 -24.11 11.60 14.16
C ALA A 205 -24.74 10.29 14.69
N LYS A 206 -24.59 9.18 13.96
CA LYS A 206 -25.02 7.83 14.36
C LYS A 206 -23.91 7.00 15.02
N ASN A 207 -22.90 7.64 15.61
CA ASN A 207 -21.69 6.98 16.15
C ASN A 207 -20.95 6.10 15.13
N GLY A 208 -21.08 6.41 13.84
CA GLY A 208 -20.44 5.68 12.75
C GLY A 208 -18.95 5.97 12.61
N THR A 209 -18.31 5.26 11.67
CA THR A 209 -16.89 5.45 11.35
C THR A 209 -16.75 5.86 9.90
N ILE A 210 -16.04 6.95 9.65
CA ILE A 210 -15.64 7.36 8.30
C ILE A 210 -14.19 7.01 8.07
N GLY A 211 -13.90 6.36 6.94
CA GLY A 211 -12.54 6.11 6.47
C GLY A 211 -12.18 7.07 5.33
N ILE A 212 -11.05 7.75 5.44
CA ILE A 212 -10.53 8.62 4.38
C ILE A 212 -9.01 8.50 4.23
N PHE A 213 -8.56 8.59 2.99
CA PHE A 213 -7.16 8.76 2.61
C PHE A 213 -6.94 10.19 2.09
N PRO A 214 -6.50 11.14 2.94
CA PRO A 214 -6.50 12.56 2.60
C PRO A 214 -5.51 12.98 1.52
N GLU A 215 -4.56 12.13 1.10
CA GLU A 215 -3.75 12.35 -0.11
C GLU A 215 -4.65 12.45 -1.37
N GLY A 216 -5.80 11.76 -1.35
CA GLY A 216 -6.84 11.77 -2.38
C GLY A 216 -6.43 11.07 -3.69
N GLY A 217 -5.36 10.29 -3.67
CA GLY A 217 -4.90 9.38 -4.72
C GLY A 217 -3.77 8.52 -4.19
N SER A 218 -3.67 7.28 -4.65
CA SER A 218 -2.63 6.35 -4.21
C SER A 218 -1.30 6.61 -4.93
N HIS A 219 -0.20 6.39 -4.22
CA HIS A 219 1.16 6.54 -4.75
C HIS A 219 2.12 5.53 -4.14
N ASP A 220 3.25 5.35 -4.79
CA ASP A 220 4.31 4.42 -4.37
C ASP A 220 5.57 5.12 -3.83
N GLN A 221 5.48 6.43 -3.59
CA GLN A 221 6.53 7.19 -2.90
C GLN A 221 6.70 6.75 -1.45
N GLY A 222 7.93 6.88 -0.95
CA GLY A 222 8.28 6.53 0.43
C GLY A 222 7.85 7.56 1.49
N HIS A 223 7.28 8.70 1.09
CA HIS A 223 6.83 9.78 1.98
C HIS A 223 5.41 10.22 1.61
N LEU A 224 4.70 10.85 2.55
CA LEU A 224 3.34 11.36 2.33
C LEU A 224 3.33 12.51 1.31
N ILE A 225 2.40 12.47 0.35
CA ILE A 225 2.03 13.61 -0.48
C ILE A 225 1.23 14.62 0.36
N PRO A 226 1.27 15.94 0.05
CA PRO A 226 0.42 16.94 0.72
C PRO A 226 -1.04 16.50 0.84
N LEU A 227 -1.53 16.51 2.08
CA LEU A 227 -2.89 16.11 2.41
C LEU A 227 -3.91 17.16 1.94
N LYS A 228 -5.14 16.72 1.65
CA LYS A 228 -6.25 17.60 1.24
C LYS A 228 -7.13 17.94 2.44
N ALA A 229 -7.60 19.19 2.48
CA ALA A 229 -8.42 19.73 3.57
C ALA A 229 -9.79 19.07 3.76
N GLY A 230 -10.24 18.17 2.88
CA GLY A 230 -11.54 17.50 3.02
C GLY A 230 -11.70 16.79 4.38
N VAL A 231 -10.63 16.20 4.91
CA VAL A 231 -10.64 15.55 6.23
C VAL A 231 -10.89 16.52 7.38
N THR A 232 -10.33 17.72 7.32
CA THR A 232 -10.47 18.72 8.38
C THR A 232 -11.83 19.39 8.34
N ILE A 233 -12.39 19.61 7.14
CA ILE A 233 -13.77 20.07 6.96
C ILE A 233 -14.76 19.07 7.58
N MET A 234 -14.58 17.77 7.38
CA MET A 234 -15.45 16.74 7.99
C MET A 234 -15.34 16.74 9.52
N ALA A 235 -14.12 16.80 10.06
CA ALA A 235 -13.90 16.75 11.50
C ALA A 235 -14.42 18.01 12.22
N LEU A 236 -14.00 19.20 11.77
CA LEU A 236 -14.42 20.49 12.37
C LEU A 236 -15.90 20.78 12.09
N GLY A 237 -16.39 20.43 10.91
CA GLY A 237 -17.81 20.58 10.55
C GLY A 237 -18.72 19.76 11.47
N ALA A 238 -18.38 18.49 11.73
CA ALA A 238 -19.12 17.66 12.68
C ALA A 238 -19.00 18.15 14.13
N ALA A 239 -17.79 18.55 14.55
CA ALA A 239 -17.54 19.07 15.89
C ALA A 239 -18.29 20.38 16.17
N SER A 240 -18.33 21.30 15.19
CA SER A 240 -19.07 22.57 15.31
C SER A 240 -20.60 22.37 15.36
N GLN A 241 -21.10 21.24 14.85
CA GLN A 241 -22.51 20.82 15.00
C GLN A 241 -22.79 20.08 16.32
N GLY A 242 -21.80 19.99 17.22
CA GLY A 242 -21.96 19.34 18.53
C GLY A 242 -21.71 17.82 18.52
N THR A 243 -21.16 17.25 17.45
CA THR A 243 -20.79 15.83 17.39
C THR A 243 -19.33 15.63 17.86
N PRO A 244 -19.07 14.90 18.95
CA PRO A 244 -17.71 14.75 19.51
C PRO A 244 -16.88 13.74 18.71
N VAL A 245 -16.43 14.13 17.51
CA VAL A 245 -15.68 13.28 16.59
C VAL A 245 -14.24 13.11 17.04
N LYS A 246 -13.76 11.87 17.08
CA LYS A 246 -12.33 11.55 17.27
C LYS A 246 -11.66 11.25 15.93
N ILE A 247 -10.42 11.70 15.78
CA ILE A 247 -9.58 11.41 14.61
C ILE A 247 -8.57 10.34 15.01
N VAL A 248 -8.44 9.29 14.19
CA VAL A 248 -7.49 8.20 14.41
C VAL A 248 -6.57 8.06 13.20
N PRO A 249 -5.27 8.37 13.34
CA PRO A 249 -4.30 8.16 12.26
C PRO A 249 -4.02 6.65 12.10
N CYS A 250 -3.96 6.19 10.85
CA CYS A 250 -3.76 4.80 10.49
C CYS A 250 -2.59 4.70 9.50
N GLY A 251 -1.52 4.01 9.88
CA GLY A 251 -0.37 3.75 9.01
C GLY A 251 -0.50 2.41 8.31
N LEU A 252 -0.50 2.43 6.97
CA LEU A 252 -0.42 1.26 6.10
C LEU A 252 0.99 1.18 5.52
N THR A 253 1.74 0.16 5.94
CA THR A 253 3.08 -0.11 5.40
C THR A 253 3.14 -1.46 4.72
N TYR A 254 3.43 -1.44 3.41
CA TYR A 254 3.66 -2.64 2.61
C TYR A 254 5.15 -2.84 2.41
N PHE A 255 5.63 -4.05 2.64
CA PHE A 255 7.04 -4.36 2.43
C PHE A 255 7.34 -4.49 0.94
N HIS A 256 6.46 -5.20 0.22
CA HIS A 256 6.50 -5.34 -1.23
C HIS A 256 5.08 -5.26 -1.80
N ALA A 257 4.58 -4.03 -1.97
CA ALA A 257 3.20 -3.75 -2.38
C ALA A 257 2.77 -4.41 -3.70
N HIS A 258 3.71 -4.79 -4.57
CA HIS A 258 3.45 -5.38 -5.87
C HIS A 258 3.60 -6.91 -5.91
N ARG A 259 4.01 -7.55 -4.81
CA ARG A 259 4.28 -8.99 -4.76
C ARG A 259 3.18 -9.76 -4.04
N PHE A 260 2.75 -10.85 -4.67
CA PHE A 260 1.96 -11.88 -4.03
C PHE A 260 2.75 -12.52 -2.88
N ARG A 261 2.08 -12.97 -1.83
CA ARG A 261 2.67 -13.51 -0.58
C ARG A 261 3.62 -12.56 0.15
N SER A 262 3.48 -11.24 -0.08
CA SER A 262 4.24 -10.23 0.67
C SER A 262 3.70 -10.04 2.10
N LYS A 263 4.30 -9.10 2.84
CA LYS A 263 3.86 -8.72 4.20
C LYS A 263 3.32 -7.29 4.21
N ALA A 264 2.38 -7.03 5.12
CA ALA A 264 1.88 -5.70 5.41
C ALA A 264 1.82 -5.47 6.93
N VAL A 265 1.90 -4.20 7.33
CA VAL A 265 1.65 -3.76 8.71
C VAL A 265 0.56 -2.69 8.67
N VAL A 266 -0.46 -2.87 9.50
CA VAL A 266 -1.48 -1.87 9.78
C VAL A 266 -1.25 -1.36 11.20
N GLN A 267 -0.98 -0.07 11.36
CA GLN A 267 -0.76 0.53 12.68
C GLN A 267 -1.79 1.62 12.97
N TYR A 268 -2.48 1.50 14.09
CA TYR A 268 -3.35 2.56 14.60
C TYR A 268 -2.56 3.47 15.57
N GLY A 269 -2.71 4.78 15.41
CA GLY A 269 -2.16 5.78 16.32
C GLY A 269 -3.19 6.23 17.34
N GLN A 270 -2.74 6.99 18.34
CA GLN A 270 -3.61 7.44 19.42
C GLN A 270 -4.74 8.32 18.89
N PRO A 271 -6.00 8.05 19.27
CA PRO A 271 -7.12 8.91 18.91
C PRO A 271 -6.95 10.28 19.56
N PHE A 272 -7.36 11.34 18.86
CA PHE A 272 -7.38 12.69 19.40
C PHE A 272 -8.64 13.44 18.97
N ASP A 273 -9.09 14.35 19.82
CA ASP A 273 -10.20 15.25 19.52
C ASP A 273 -9.69 16.47 18.74
N PRO A 274 -10.47 17.00 17.78
CA PRO A 274 -10.20 18.30 17.18
C PRO A 274 -10.06 19.35 18.30
N PRO A 275 -8.96 20.13 18.35
CA PRO A 275 -8.77 21.16 19.36
C PRO A 275 -9.95 22.14 19.41
N LYS A 276 -10.45 22.45 20.61
CA LYS A 276 -11.68 23.25 20.81
C LYS A 276 -11.53 24.66 20.24
N ASP A 277 -10.35 25.24 20.35
CA ASP A 277 -9.94 26.51 19.75
C ASP A 277 -10.09 26.49 18.22
N LEU A 278 -9.70 25.39 17.56
CA LEU A 278 -9.88 25.24 16.12
C LEU A 278 -11.34 25.04 15.72
N VAL A 279 -12.17 24.43 16.58
CA VAL A 279 -13.62 24.29 16.36
C VAL A 279 -14.32 25.65 16.43
N GLU A 280 -13.95 26.51 17.37
CA GLU A 280 -14.47 27.87 17.44
C GLU A 280 -13.94 28.74 16.29
N LEU A 281 -12.65 28.63 15.97
CA LEU A 281 -12.05 29.32 14.82
C LEU A 281 -12.70 28.88 13.51
N TYR A 282 -13.15 27.63 13.39
CA TYR A 282 -13.82 27.15 12.18
C TYR A 282 -15.12 27.90 11.87
N LYS A 283 -15.83 28.40 12.90
CA LYS A 283 -17.06 29.19 12.74
C LYS A 283 -16.79 30.59 12.17
N THR A 284 -15.61 31.16 12.44
CA THR A 284 -15.22 32.50 11.99
C THR A 284 -14.32 32.46 10.73
N ASP A 285 -13.26 31.66 10.75
CA ASP A 285 -12.31 31.46 9.64
C ASP A 285 -12.06 29.95 9.40
N SER A 286 -12.97 29.35 8.65
CA SER A 286 -12.90 27.93 8.28
C SER A 286 -11.59 27.54 7.57
N ARG A 287 -10.99 28.44 6.78
CA ARG A 287 -9.79 28.12 6.00
C ARG A 287 -8.56 28.00 6.91
N LYS A 288 -8.35 28.95 7.82
CA LYS A 288 -7.23 28.88 8.78
C LYS A 288 -7.37 27.70 9.73
N ALA A 289 -8.57 27.47 10.27
CA ALA A 289 -8.83 26.32 11.14
C ALA A 289 -8.55 24.99 10.43
N CYS A 290 -9.00 24.85 9.17
CA CYS A 290 -8.74 23.66 8.37
C CYS A 290 -7.24 23.46 8.09
N GLY A 291 -6.48 24.53 7.85
CA GLY A 291 -5.04 24.46 7.65
C GLY A 291 -4.30 23.95 8.89
N ALA A 292 -4.58 24.55 10.05
CA ALA A 292 -3.95 24.19 11.31
C ALA A 292 -4.25 22.73 11.71
N LEU A 293 -5.52 22.28 11.58
CA LEU A 293 -5.85 20.88 11.87
C LEU A 293 -5.19 19.91 10.87
N LEU A 294 -5.00 20.33 9.61
CA LEU A 294 -4.39 19.49 8.59
C LEU A 294 -2.92 19.22 8.89
N GLU A 295 -2.20 20.22 9.41
CA GLU A 295 -0.83 20.08 9.90
C GLU A 295 -0.74 19.10 11.07
N ILE A 296 -1.66 19.20 12.04
CA ILE A 296 -1.75 18.27 13.17
C ILE A 296 -1.96 16.84 12.68
N ILE A 297 -2.94 16.64 11.77
CA ILE A 297 -3.22 15.33 11.17
C ILE A 297 -2.00 14.80 10.43
N THR A 298 -1.31 15.65 9.67
CA THR A 298 -0.11 15.26 8.91
C THR A 298 0.98 14.76 9.87
N LYS A 299 1.27 15.52 10.94
CA LYS A 299 2.23 15.10 11.98
C LYS A 299 1.85 13.78 12.63
N LYS A 300 0.57 13.62 12.98
CA LYS A 300 0.04 12.39 13.59
C LYS A 300 0.08 11.19 12.65
N LEU A 301 -0.13 11.39 11.34
CA LEU A 301 0.00 10.34 10.34
C LEU A 301 1.47 9.93 10.15
N MET A 302 2.40 10.90 10.17
CA MET A 302 3.84 10.62 10.13
C MET A 302 4.34 9.80 11.33
N GLU A 303 3.69 9.92 12.50
CA GLU A 303 4.01 9.08 13.67
C GLU A 303 3.67 7.60 13.46
N VAL A 304 2.75 7.27 12.54
CA VAL A 304 2.30 5.89 12.26
C VAL A 304 2.78 5.33 10.92
N THR A 305 3.36 6.15 10.05
CA THR A 305 3.96 5.74 8.77
C THR A 305 5.48 5.71 8.83
N VAL A 306 6.11 5.06 7.85
CA VAL A 306 7.57 5.12 7.64
C VAL A 306 7.81 6.04 6.46
N ASN A 307 8.33 7.25 6.73
CA ASN A 307 8.51 8.29 5.72
C ASN A 307 9.97 8.40 5.29
N THR A 308 10.35 7.72 4.21
CA THR A 308 11.71 7.83 3.64
C THR A 308 11.70 8.74 2.42
N PRO A 309 12.70 9.63 2.26
CA PRO A 309 12.73 10.60 1.16
C PRO A 309 12.73 9.93 -0.21
N ASP A 310 13.50 8.85 -0.37
CA ASP A 310 13.63 8.11 -1.62
C ASP A 310 13.85 6.60 -1.41
N TYR A 311 13.74 5.83 -2.50
CA TYR A 311 13.90 4.38 -2.50
C TYR A 311 15.30 3.90 -2.09
N LYS A 312 16.36 4.60 -2.54
CA LYS A 312 17.75 4.22 -2.20
C LYS A 312 17.99 4.42 -0.70
N THR A 313 17.55 5.55 -0.17
CA THR A 313 17.60 5.84 1.28
C THR A 313 16.83 4.80 2.08
N ASN A 314 15.64 4.38 1.64
CA ASN A 314 14.90 3.30 2.31
C ASN A 314 15.71 1.99 2.37
N LYS A 315 16.31 1.57 1.24
CA LYS A 315 17.12 0.34 1.18
C LYS A 315 18.35 0.41 2.09
N LEU A 316 19.01 1.56 2.13
CA LEU A 316 20.12 1.84 3.02
C LEU A 316 19.69 1.75 4.49
N LEU A 317 18.64 2.48 4.89
CA LEU A 317 18.11 2.48 6.26
C LEU A 317 17.69 1.08 6.72
N GLN A 318 17.08 0.30 5.84
CA GLN A 318 16.75 -1.09 6.16
C GLN A 318 18.00 -1.94 6.43
N THR A 319 19.09 -1.71 5.70
CA THR A 319 20.39 -2.39 5.89
C THR A 319 21.05 -1.95 7.18
N VAL A 320 21.18 -0.65 7.42
CA VAL A 320 21.73 -0.08 8.65
C VAL A 320 20.98 -0.61 9.88
N ARG A 321 19.65 -0.65 9.84
CA ARG A 321 18.83 -1.23 10.91
C ARG A 321 19.14 -2.71 11.15
N ARG A 322 19.33 -3.51 10.09
CA ARG A 322 19.69 -4.93 10.21
C ARG A 322 21.10 -5.13 10.77
N LEU A 323 22.03 -4.24 10.45
CA LEU A 323 23.37 -4.21 11.02
C LEU A 323 23.32 -3.86 12.51
N TYR A 324 22.53 -2.86 12.90
CA TYR A 324 22.35 -2.47 14.30
C TYR A 324 21.82 -3.61 15.18
N GLN A 325 20.84 -4.39 14.71
CA GLN A 325 20.21 -5.47 15.47
C GLN A 325 21.21 -6.56 15.94
N PRO A 326 21.12 -7.03 17.19
CA PRO A 326 21.80 -8.23 17.68
C PRO A 326 21.60 -9.45 16.79
N ASP A 327 22.66 -10.24 16.61
CA ASP A 327 22.62 -11.45 15.77
C ASP A 327 21.78 -12.58 16.40
N LYS A 328 21.71 -12.61 17.74
CA LYS A 328 20.91 -13.57 18.52
C LYS A 328 19.41 -13.28 18.52
N LEU A 329 18.99 -12.10 18.09
CA LEU A 329 17.57 -11.77 18.09
C LEU A 329 16.83 -12.52 16.99
N LYS A 330 15.67 -13.08 17.38
CA LYS A 330 14.62 -13.53 16.46
C LYS A 330 14.19 -12.37 15.55
N GLN A 331 13.42 -12.68 14.52
CA GLN A 331 12.89 -11.64 13.63
C GLN A 331 12.11 -10.60 14.45
N LEU A 332 12.24 -9.32 14.08
CA LEU A 332 11.46 -8.27 14.71
C LEU A 332 9.98 -8.51 14.45
N THR A 333 9.15 -8.32 15.47
CA THR A 333 7.71 -8.21 15.27
C THR A 333 7.41 -7.01 14.37
N GLY A 334 6.26 -6.98 13.68
CA GLY A 334 5.83 -5.79 12.92
C GLY A 334 5.90 -4.50 13.75
N ARG A 335 5.63 -4.60 15.05
CA ARG A 335 5.71 -3.49 16.02
C ARG A 335 7.11 -2.94 16.14
N ASP A 336 8.07 -3.81 16.44
CA ASP A 336 9.46 -3.41 16.62
C ASP A 336 10.04 -2.91 15.30
N TYR A 337 9.70 -3.58 14.20
CA TYR A 337 10.11 -3.19 12.85
C TYR A 337 9.74 -1.72 12.57
N MET A 338 8.47 -1.35 12.84
CA MET A 338 7.97 0.03 12.67
C MET A 338 8.65 1.01 13.61
N ALA A 339 8.76 0.66 14.90
CA ALA A 339 9.39 1.52 15.90
C ALA A 339 10.85 1.84 15.53
N TYR A 340 11.64 0.82 15.15
CA TYR A 340 13.02 1.03 14.72
C TYR A 340 13.08 1.80 13.39
N SER A 341 12.26 1.46 12.40
CA SER A 341 12.22 2.18 11.12
C SER A 341 12.03 3.68 11.32
N ARG A 342 11.05 4.09 12.14
CA ARG A 342 10.84 5.50 12.44
C ARG A 342 12.03 6.15 13.13
N LYS A 343 12.58 5.51 14.17
CA LYS A 343 13.75 6.04 14.88
C LYS A 343 14.97 6.24 13.97
N PHE A 344 15.26 5.27 13.11
CA PHE A 344 16.35 5.36 12.13
C PHE A 344 16.10 6.44 11.08
N THR A 345 14.86 6.56 10.60
CA THR A 345 14.49 7.56 9.60
C THR A 345 14.60 8.98 10.16
N ASN A 346 14.04 9.22 11.35
CA ASN A 346 14.15 10.52 12.03
C ASN A 346 15.61 10.87 12.38
N GLY A 347 16.41 9.87 12.77
CA GLY A 347 17.84 10.06 13.03
C GLY A 347 18.63 10.38 11.77
N PHE A 348 18.32 9.71 10.66
CA PHE A 348 18.96 9.95 9.37
C PHE A 348 18.69 11.37 8.86
N GLU A 349 17.45 11.84 8.94
CA GLU A 349 17.09 13.19 8.52
C GLU A 349 17.92 14.27 9.22
N LYS A 350 18.19 14.09 10.53
CA LYS A 350 19.00 14.99 11.35
C LYS A 350 20.51 14.88 11.10
N LEU A 351 21.01 13.66 10.86
CA LEU A 351 22.45 13.36 10.91
C LEU A 351 23.09 13.12 9.53
N GLN A 352 22.32 12.95 8.47
CA GLN A 352 22.81 12.57 7.12
C GLN A 352 23.89 13.51 6.56
N ASN A 353 23.88 14.79 6.95
CA ASN A 353 24.83 15.80 6.48
C ASN A 353 26.15 15.86 7.28
N THR A 354 26.27 15.06 8.35
CA THR A 354 27.51 15.02 9.13
C THR A 354 28.58 14.20 8.40
N PRO A 355 29.87 14.61 8.41
CA PRO A 355 30.94 13.88 7.71
C PRO A 355 31.06 12.42 8.17
N GLN A 356 30.83 12.16 9.45
CA GLN A 356 30.87 10.83 10.05
C GLN A 356 29.71 9.94 9.56
N ALA A 357 28.50 10.50 9.42
CA ALA A 357 27.38 9.76 8.85
C ALA A 357 27.61 9.45 7.37
N GLN A 358 28.10 10.41 6.59
CA GLN A 358 28.37 10.21 5.16
C GLN A 358 29.44 9.14 4.91
N ALA A 359 30.51 9.12 5.73
CA ALA A 359 31.51 8.06 5.68
C ALA A 359 30.90 6.68 5.97
N LEU A 360 30.07 6.57 7.02
CA LEU A 360 29.40 5.32 7.37
C LEU A 360 28.41 4.87 6.29
N ILE A 361 27.65 5.80 5.71
CA ILE A 361 26.72 5.54 4.61
C ILE A 361 27.49 4.94 3.42
N LYS A 362 28.58 5.58 3.01
CA LYS A 362 29.43 5.10 1.91
C LYS A 362 29.97 3.70 2.16
N GLU A 363 30.49 3.43 3.36
CA GLU A 363 30.97 2.09 3.72
C GLU A 363 29.86 1.02 3.65
N VAL A 364 28.63 1.37 4.08
CA VAL A 364 27.49 0.45 4.00
C VAL A 364 27.05 0.23 2.56
N GLU A 365 27.06 1.28 1.71
CA GLU A 365 26.75 1.17 0.29
C GLU A 365 27.76 0.29 -0.46
N GLU A 366 29.05 0.48 -0.20
CA GLU A 366 30.13 -0.36 -0.75
C GLU A 366 29.94 -1.83 -0.34
N TYR A 367 29.62 -2.09 0.93
CA TYR A 367 29.30 -3.45 1.40
C TYR A 367 28.08 -4.04 0.71
N VAL A 368 27.00 -3.26 0.54
CA VAL A 368 25.79 -3.75 -0.14
C VAL A 368 26.10 -4.09 -1.60
N ASN A 369 26.89 -3.27 -2.28
CA ASN A 369 27.29 -3.51 -3.66
C ASN A 369 28.21 -4.74 -3.79
N ASP A 370 29.20 -4.91 -2.91
CA ASP A 370 30.08 -6.09 -2.88
C ASP A 370 29.32 -7.38 -2.53
N ALA A 371 28.34 -7.29 -1.61
CA ALA A 371 27.47 -8.43 -1.31
C ALA A 371 26.65 -8.83 -2.55
N LEU A 372 26.03 -7.85 -3.22
CA LEU A 372 25.22 -8.09 -4.41
C LEU A 372 26.05 -8.63 -5.58
N SER A 373 27.26 -8.14 -5.80
CA SER A 373 28.16 -8.65 -6.86
C SER A 373 28.58 -10.11 -6.61
N CYS A 374 28.68 -10.51 -5.33
CA CYS A 374 28.92 -11.89 -4.93
C CYS A 374 27.63 -12.75 -4.91
N GLY A 375 26.48 -12.20 -5.31
CA GLY A 375 25.20 -12.91 -5.32
C GLY A 375 24.56 -13.11 -3.94
N TRP A 376 24.93 -12.29 -2.95
CA TRP A 376 24.42 -12.34 -1.57
C TRP A 376 23.65 -11.08 -1.19
N LYS A 377 22.64 -11.24 -0.34
CA LYS A 377 21.95 -10.12 0.32
C LYS A 377 22.30 -10.08 1.80
N ASP A 378 22.38 -8.88 2.39
CA ASP A 378 22.67 -8.73 3.83
C ASP A 378 21.71 -9.54 4.74
N LYS A 379 20.45 -9.71 4.33
CA LYS A 379 19.47 -10.54 5.04
C LYS A 379 19.87 -12.03 5.09
N GLU A 380 20.43 -12.55 4.00
CA GLU A 380 20.90 -13.94 3.91
C GLU A 380 22.16 -14.12 4.76
N LEU A 381 23.08 -13.15 4.71
CA LEU A 381 24.27 -13.16 5.57
C LEU A 381 23.91 -13.11 7.06
N LYS A 382 22.87 -12.34 7.42
CA LYS A 382 22.31 -12.34 8.78
C LYS A 382 21.69 -13.69 9.15
N LEU A 383 20.98 -14.34 8.22
CA LEU A 383 20.40 -15.66 8.43
C LEU A 383 21.49 -16.70 8.70
N ILE A 384 22.57 -16.70 7.92
CA ILE A 384 23.73 -17.59 8.13
C ILE A 384 24.29 -17.39 9.53
N ASN A 385 24.60 -16.14 9.89
CA ASN A 385 25.18 -15.82 11.20
C ASN A 385 24.25 -16.26 12.35
N ARG A 386 22.92 -16.10 12.20
CA ARG A 386 21.94 -16.58 13.19
C ARG A 386 21.99 -18.10 13.35
N ILE A 387 21.99 -18.85 12.25
CA ILE A 387 22.04 -20.31 12.27
C ILE A 387 23.34 -20.77 12.93
N GLU A 388 24.47 -20.17 12.57
CA GLU A 388 25.78 -20.49 13.17
C GLU A 388 25.83 -20.22 14.68
N VAL A 389 25.24 -19.10 15.14
CA VAL A 389 25.16 -18.79 16.57
C VAL A 389 24.22 -19.74 17.31
N SER A 390 23.12 -20.16 16.68
CA SER A 390 22.11 -21.03 17.32
C SER A 390 22.58 -22.49 17.46
N TYR A 391 23.37 -22.98 16.51
CA TYR A 391 23.80 -24.38 16.44
C TYR A 391 25.32 -24.58 16.62
N LYS A 392 26.05 -23.51 16.98
CA LYS A 392 27.44 -23.45 17.46
C LYS A 392 28.35 -24.58 16.96
N TYR A 393 28.73 -24.57 15.68
CA TYR A 393 29.65 -25.54 15.03
C TYR A 393 29.48 -27.02 15.45
N SER A 394 28.29 -27.42 15.88
CA SER A 394 27.98 -28.78 16.32
C SER A 394 27.47 -29.62 15.15
N PRO A 395 27.53 -30.96 15.20
CA PRO A 395 26.95 -31.83 14.18
C PRO A 395 25.44 -31.57 13.95
N LEU A 396 24.77 -30.88 14.89
CA LEU A 396 23.36 -30.48 14.78
C LEU A 396 23.09 -29.51 13.62
N ILE A 397 24.08 -28.75 13.13
CA ILE A 397 23.95 -27.92 11.93
C ILE A 397 23.62 -28.79 10.71
N TRP A 398 24.29 -29.94 10.58
CA TRP A 398 24.04 -30.85 9.47
C TRP A 398 22.68 -31.52 9.60
N GLY A 399 22.23 -31.84 10.82
CA GLY A 399 20.85 -32.25 11.09
C GLY A 399 19.83 -31.20 10.64
N TYR A 400 20.03 -29.92 10.99
CA TYR A 400 19.16 -28.82 10.56
C TYR A 400 19.09 -28.70 9.02
N VAL A 401 20.24 -28.78 8.35
CA VAL A 401 20.32 -28.76 6.88
C VAL A 401 19.60 -29.96 6.29
N LEU A 402 19.84 -31.16 6.82
CA LEU A 402 19.19 -32.38 6.37
C LEU A 402 17.67 -32.30 6.51
N THR A 403 17.16 -31.85 7.67
CA THR A 403 15.71 -31.63 7.87
C THR A 403 15.15 -30.68 6.82
N HIS A 404 15.81 -29.55 6.55
CA HIS A 404 15.32 -28.59 5.58
C HIS A 404 15.45 -29.07 4.13
N MET A 405 16.47 -29.88 3.82
CA MET A 405 16.58 -30.57 2.53
C MET A 405 15.48 -31.63 2.35
N LEU A 406 15.15 -32.39 3.40
CA LEU A 406 14.02 -33.32 3.38
C LEU A 406 12.69 -32.60 3.18
N ILE A 407 12.47 -31.47 3.89
CA ILE A 407 11.29 -30.62 3.66
C ILE A 407 11.25 -30.13 2.20
N VAL A 408 12.38 -29.72 1.62
CA VAL A 408 12.45 -29.32 0.21
C VAL A 408 12.06 -30.48 -0.72
N LEU A 409 12.58 -31.68 -0.46
CA LEU A 409 12.31 -32.90 -1.25
C LEU A 409 10.85 -33.35 -1.17
N VAL A 410 10.20 -33.20 -0.01
CA VAL A 410 8.79 -33.61 0.20
C VAL A 410 7.81 -32.50 -0.19
N ALA A 411 8.06 -31.25 0.20
CA ALA A 411 7.14 -30.15 -0.05
C ALA A 411 7.08 -29.75 -1.53
N PHE A 412 8.16 -29.95 -2.29
CA PHE A 412 8.17 -29.60 -3.71
C PHE A 412 7.17 -30.43 -4.54
N PRO A 413 7.24 -31.79 -4.56
CA PRO A 413 6.29 -32.60 -5.31
C PRO A 413 4.85 -32.37 -4.88
N LEU A 414 4.61 -32.21 -3.56
CA LEU A 414 3.28 -31.94 -3.03
C LEU A 414 2.74 -30.57 -3.45
N SER A 415 3.60 -29.57 -3.64
CA SER A 415 3.19 -28.23 -4.09
C SER A 415 2.98 -28.14 -5.61
N LEU A 416 3.59 -29.06 -6.38
CA LEU A 416 3.68 -28.96 -7.84
C LEU A 416 2.31 -28.96 -8.54
N PRO A 417 1.33 -29.82 -8.17
CA PRO A 417 -0.01 -29.76 -8.75
C PRO A 417 -0.66 -28.38 -8.57
N GLY A 418 -0.55 -27.80 -7.37
CA GLY A 418 -1.11 -26.47 -7.11
C GLY A 418 -0.39 -25.34 -7.83
N ILE A 419 0.94 -25.44 -8.01
CA ILE A 419 1.70 -24.49 -8.83
C ILE A 419 1.19 -24.56 -10.27
N VAL A 420 1.05 -25.76 -10.85
CA VAL A 420 0.58 -25.95 -12.23
C VAL A 420 -0.84 -25.42 -12.41
N LEU A 421 -1.77 -25.79 -11.53
CA LEU A 421 -3.17 -25.36 -11.60
C LEU A 421 -3.32 -23.85 -11.40
N ASN A 422 -2.57 -23.24 -10.49
CA ASN A 422 -2.69 -21.79 -10.24
C ASN A 422 -1.78 -20.93 -11.13
N PHE A 423 -0.83 -21.52 -11.85
CA PHE A 423 0.09 -20.82 -12.76
C PHE A 423 -0.63 -19.91 -13.78
N PRO A 424 -1.61 -20.39 -14.57
CA PRO A 424 -2.28 -19.53 -15.55
C PRO A 424 -3.02 -18.36 -14.89
N ILE A 425 -3.67 -18.61 -13.75
CA ILE A 425 -4.37 -17.57 -12.97
C ILE A 425 -3.37 -16.50 -12.50
N MET A 426 -2.25 -16.91 -11.91
CA MET A 426 -1.21 -16.00 -11.42
C MET A 426 -0.55 -15.22 -12.56
N TYR A 427 -0.22 -15.90 -13.66
CA TYR A 427 0.39 -15.30 -14.84
C TYR A 427 -0.51 -14.25 -15.47
N LEU A 428 -1.78 -14.59 -15.76
CA LEU A 428 -2.74 -13.66 -16.37
C LEU A 428 -3.06 -12.48 -15.44
N SER A 429 -3.21 -12.74 -14.14
CA SER A 429 -3.44 -11.67 -13.15
C SER A 429 -2.25 -10.72 -13.08
N ARG A 430 -1.02 -11.24 -13.08
CA ARG A 430 0.21 -10.42 -13.08
C ARG A 430 0.37 -9.66 -14.39
N SER A 431 0.16 -10.28 -15.54
CA SER A 431 0.26 -9.64 -16.86
C SER A 431 -0.72 -8.47 -16.99
N LYS A 432 -1.98 -8.65 -16.56
CA LYS A 432 -2.98 -7.58 -16.51
C LYS A 432 -2.56 -6.45 -15.57
N ALA A 433 -2.04 -6.79 -14.38
CA ALA A 433 -1.58 -5.80 -13.42
C ALA A 433 -0.39 -4.98 -13.94
N LEU A 434 0.58 -5.62 -14.60
CA LEU A 434 1.72 -4.94 -15.24
C LEU A 434 1.28 -4.04 -16.40
N ALA A 435 0.29 -4.47 -17.20
CA ALA A 435 -0.27 -3.63 -18.25
C ALA A 435 -0.94 -2.37 -17.69
N MET A 436 -1.67 -2.49 -16.58
CA MET A 436 -2.28 -1.36 -15.88
C MET A 436 -1.25 -0.48 -15.17
N GLN A 437 -0.18 -1.06 -14.63
CA GLN A 437 0.94 -0.31 -14.06
C GLN A 437 1.57 0.62 -15.09
N LYS A 438 1.87 0.13 -16.30
CA LYS A 438 2.40 0.96 -17.40
C LYS A 438 1.45 2.12 -17.76
N LYS A 439 0.15 1.85 -17.84
CA LYS A 439 -0.87 2.89 -18.08
C LYS A 439 -0.94 3.92 -16.95
N ALA A 440 -0.89 3.47 -15.70
CA ALA A 440 -0.93 4.34 -14.53
C ALA A 440 0.32 5.21 -14.41
N LEU A 441 1.49 4.67 -14.77
CA LEU A 441 2.75 5.40 -14.82
C LEU A 441 2.70 6.50 -15.89
N ALA A 442 2.25 6.16 -17.10
CA ALA A 442 2.12 7.14 -18.19
C ALA A 442 1.10 8.26 -17.89
N ALA A 443 0.06 7.96 -17.09
CA ALA A 443 -0.99 8.92 -16.77
C ALA A 443 -0.69 9.83 -15.56
N SER A 444 0.40 9.60 -14.80
CA SER A 444 0.67 10.31 -13.55
C SER A 444 2.03 10.97 -13.55
N LYS A 445 2.08 12.23 -13.10
CA LYS A 445 3.34 12.95 -12.84
C LYS A 445 3.97 12.57 -11.49
N VAL A 446 3.22 11.94 -10.60
CA VAL A 446 3.59 11.77 -9.18
C VAL A 446 3.99 10.33 -8.83
N LYS A 447 3.69 9.36 -9.71
CA LYS A 447 4.03 7.94 -9.47
C LYS A 447 5.46 7.67 -9.91
N VAL A 448 6.25 6.99 -9.08
CA VAL A 448 7.66 6.69 -9.39
C VAL A 448 7.76 5.41 -10.21
N GLY A 449 7.12 4.34 -9.75
CA GLY A 449 7.00 3.06 -10.43
C GLY A 449 5.56 2.59 -10.61
N ALA A 450 4.57 3.35 -10.12
CA ALA A 450 3.15 3.00 -10.11
C ALA A 450 2.85 1.63 -9.46
N TYR A 451 3.67 1.18 -8.51
CA TYR A 451 3.48 -0.12 -7.85
C TYR A 451 2.22 -0.19 -6.98
N ASP A 452 1.67 0.97 -6.61
CA ASP A 452 0.46 1.15 -5.82
C ASP A 452 -0.80 0.54 -6.47
N VAL A 453 -0.79 0.31 -7.79
CA VAL A 453 -1.92 -0.30 -8.50
C VAL A 453 -1.82 -1.82 -8.61
N VAL A 454 -0.62 -2.38 -8.51
CA VAL A 454 -0.34 -3.76 -8.95
C VAL A 454 -1.12 -4.78 -8.12
N ALA A 455 -1.02 -4.74 -6.79
CA ALA A 455 -1.75 -5.69 -5.94
C ALA A 455 -3.27 -5.57 -6.09
N SER A 456 -3.78 -4.34 -6.18
CA SER A 456 -5.20 -4.10 -6.39
C SER A 456 -5.69 -4.66 -7.74
N GLU A 457 -4.90 -4.53 -8.81
CA GLU A 457 -5.22 -5.13 -10.10
C GLU A 457 -5.10 -6.65 -10.08
N MET A 458 -4.11 -7.22 -9.38
CA MET A 458 -3.98 -8.66 -9.22
C MET A 458 -5.19 -9.25 -8.49
N VAL A 459 -5.65 -8.63 -7.40
CA VAL A 459 -6.82 -9.11 -6.65
C VAL A 459 -8.10 -8.99 -7.48
N LYS A 460 -8.30 -7.87 -8.19
CA LYS A 460 -9.45 -7.71 -9.11
C LYS A 460 -9.42 -8.73 -10.26
N ALA A 461 -8.25 -8.98 -10.82
CA ALA A 461 -8.08 -9.98 -11.88
C ALA A 461 -8.34 -11.40 -11.36
N ALA A 462 -7.80 -11.75 -10.19
CA ALA A 462 -8.03 -13.04 -9.54
C ALA A 462 -9.52 -13.28 -9.23
N GLY A 463 -10.27 -12.24 -8.84
CA GLY A 463 -11.72 -12.33 -8.65
C GLY A 463 -12.51 -12.74 -9.90
N VAL A 464 -11.92 -12.59 -11.10
CA VAL A 464 -12.51 -13.05 -12.37
C VAL A 464 -11.88 -14.38 -12.81
N PHE A 465 -10.55 -14.46 -12.81
CA PHE A 465 -9.84 -15.62 -13.33
C PHE A 465 -9.99 -16.87 -12.46
N VAL A 466 -10.06 -16.74 -11.12
CA VAL A 466 -10.22 -17.91 -10.23
C VAL A 466 -11.52 -18.66 -10.52
N PRO A 467 -12.71 -18.01 -10.53
CA PRO A 467 -13.94 -18.70 -10.90
C PRO A 467 -13.89 -19.30 -12.30
N VAL A 468 -13.39 -18.56 -13.30
CA VAL A 468 -13.34 -19.03 -14.69
C VAL A 468 -12.48 -20.28 -14.82
N PHE A 469 -11.25 -20.28 -14.31
CA PHE A 469 -10.36 -21.43 -14.43
C PHE A 469 -10.85 -22.61 -13.59
N TYR A 470 -11.41 -22.38 -12.41
CA TYR A 470 -11.94 -23.48 -11.59
C TYR A 470 -13.15 -24.13 -12.25
N THR A 471 -14.04 -23.36 -12.87
CA THR A 471 -15.14 -23.91 -13.68
C THR A 471 -14.59 -24.73 -14.85
N VAL A 472 -13.57 -24.24 -15.57
CA VAL A 472 -12.93 -25.01 -16.64
C VAL A 472 -12.34 -26.31 -16.12
N TYR A 473 -11.66 -26.31 -14.96
CA TYR A 473 -11.09 -27.52 -14.38
C TYR A 473 -12.16 -28.54 -13.97
N VAL A 474 -13.29 -28.09 -13.44
CA VAL A 474 -14.43 -28.96 -13.11
C VAL A 474 -15.06 -29.55 -14.37
N VAL A 475 -15.22 -28.76 -15.43
CA VAL A 475 -15.76 -29.24 -16.73
C VAL A 475 -14.82 -30.25 -17.38
N VAL A 476 -13.51 -29.98 -17.39
CA VAL A 476 -12.50 -30.93 -17.89
C VAL A 476 -12.52 -32.22 -17.08
N ALA A 477 -12.66 -32.13 -15.75
CA ALA A 477 -12.74 -33.31 -14.90
C ALA A 477 -14.01 -34.14 -15.17
N ALA A 478 -15.15 -33.50 -15.43
CA ALA A 478 -16.38 -34.18 -15.82
C ALA A 478 -16.22 -34.91 -17.15
N PHE A 479 -15.64 -34.24 -18.15
CA PHE A 479 -15.36 -34.85 -19.45
C PHE A 479 -14.38 -36.03 -19.37
N VAL A 480 -13.34 -35.91 -18.53
CA VAL A 480 -12.39 -37.01 -18.32
C VAL A 480 -13.03 -38.17 -17.57
N ALA A 481 -13.90 -37.90 -16.59
CA ALA A 481 -14.61 -38.95 -15.87
C ALA A 481 -15.54 -39.75 -16.80
N ASP A 482 -16.28 -39.05 -17.67
CA ASP A 482 -17.14 -39.63 -18.72
C ASP A 482 -16.35 -40.53 -19.70
N ILE A 483 -15.16 -40.10 -20.13
CA ILE A 483 -14.32 -40.93 -21.02
C ILE A 483 -13.77 -42.19 -20.31
N LEU A 484 -13.43 -42.07 -19.02
CA LEU A 484 -12.80 -43.17 -18.27
C LEU A 484 -13.81 -44.18 -17.72
N ILE A 485 -15.06 -43.78 -17.53
CA ILE A 485 -16.13 -44.59 -16.97
C ILE A 485 -17.06 -44.95 -18.13
N ASP A 486 -16.78 -46.07 -18.78
CA ASP A 486 -17.58 -46.62 -19.88
C ASP A 486 -18.78 -47.44 -19.34
N GLU A 487 -19.83 -47.61 -20.17
CA GLU A 487 -21.03 -48.40 -19.86
C GLU A 487 -20.73 -49.87 -19.54
N SER A 488 -19.53 -50.35 -19.88
CA SER A 488 -19.04 -51.68 -19.56
C SER A 488 -18.66 -51.89 -18.09
N GLN A 489 -18.60 -50.82 -17.28
CA GLN A 489 -18.29 -50.89 -15.85
C GLN A 489 -19.53 -51.19 -14.98
N PRO A 490 -19.36 -51.81 -13.80
CA PRO A 490 -20.49 -52.11 -12.90
C PRO A 490 -21.27 -50.85 -12.50
N ASP A 491 -22.60 -50.97 -12.31
CA ASP A 491 -23.54 -49.86 -12.03
C ASP A 491 -23.08 -48.86 -10.95
N GLY A 492 -22.24 -49.29 -9.99
CA GLY A 492 -21.68 -48.42 -8.95
C GLY A 492 -20.68 -47.36 -9.45
N TYR A 493 -20.08 -47.56 -10.63
CA TYR A 493 -19.08 -46.64 -11.19
C TYR A 493 -19.69 -45.40 -11.85
N GLN A 494 -20.95 -45.47 -12.31
CA GLN A 494 -21.68 -44.33 -12.88
C GLN A 494 -21.85 -43.19 -11.85
N LEU A 495 -21.90 -43.52 -10.55
CA LEU A 495 -21.93 -42.50 -9.50
C LEU A 495 -20.62 -41.68 -9.42
N LEU A 496 -19.49 -42.25 -9.84
CA LEU A 496 -18.19 -41.58 -9.81
C LEU A 496 -18.10 -40.46 -10.86
N GLU A 497 -18.85 -40.52 -11.96
CA GLU A 497 -18.95 -39.45 -12.96
C GLU A 497 -19.41 -38.12 -12.34
N TRP A 498 -20.28 -38.19 -11.34
CA TRP A 498 -20.80 -37.03 -10.63
C TRP A 498 -19.97 -36.68 -9.39
N ILE A 499 -19.48 -37.70 -8.67
CA ILE A 499 -18.68 -37.50 -7.46
C ILE A 499 -17.35 -36.81 -7.78
N ILE A 500 -16.66 -37.20 -8.86
CA ILE A 500 -15.34 -36.64 -9.19
C ILE A 500 -15.40 -35.13 -9.43
N PRO A 501 -16.22 -34.59 -10.35
CA PRO A 501 -16.30 -33.15 -10.60
C PRO A 501 -16.82 -32.37 -9.40
N LEU A 502 -17.79 -32.94 -8.66
CA LEU A 502 -18.31 -32.31 -7.45
C LEU A 502 -17.24 -32.22 -6.35
N SER A 503 -16.46 -33.28 -6.16
CA SER A 503 -15.36 -33.30 -5.20
C SER A 503 -14.29 -32.27 -5.57
N ILE A 504 -13.95 -32.13 -6.86
CA ILE A 504 -13.02 -31.11 -7.35
C ILE A 504 -13.60 -29.72 -7.10
N PHE A 505 -14.87 -29.47 -7.44
CA PHE A 505 -15.51 -28.18 -7.20
C PHE A 505 -15.45 -27.74 -5.73
N VAL A 506 -15.69 -28.68 -4.80
CA VAL A 506 -15.72 -28.42 -3.36
C VAL A 506 -14.29 -28.30 -2.78
N LEU A 507 -13.38 -29.19 -3.17
CA LEU A 507 -12.07 -29.31 -2.52
C LEU A 507 -10.98 -28.46 -3.18
N LEU A 508 -11.10 -28.12 -4.47
CA LEU A 508 -10.08 -27.40 -5.23
C LEU A 508 -9.69 -26.05 -4.62
N PRO A 509 -10.61 -25.19 -4.11
CA PRO A 509 -10.22 -23.94 -3.46
C PRO A 509 -9.37 -24.18 -2.20
N THR A 510 -9.76 -25.18 -1.40
CA THR A 510 -9.06 -25.56 -0.17
C THR A 510 -7.67 -26.13 -0.49
N PHE A 511 -7.58 -27.07 -1.43
CA PHE A 511 -6.30 -27.62 -1.87
C PHE A 511 -5.39 -26.56 -2.48
N SER A 512 -5.93 -25.68 -3.33
CA SER A 512 -5.17 -24.57 -3.91
C SER A 512 -4.57 -23.66 -2.84
N TYR A 513 -5.32 -23.37 -1.77
CA TYR A 513 -4.79 -22.63 -0.63
C TYR A 513 -3.67 -23.38 0.09
N TYR A 514 -3.83 -24.69 0.37
CA TYR A 514 -2.78 -25.49 0.99
C TYR A 514 -1.53 -25.61 0.12
N PHE A 515 -1.68 -25.74 -1.20
CA PHE A 515 -0.54 -25.76 -2.11
C PHE A 515 0.22 -24.43 -2.11
N ILE A 516 -0.47 -23.29 -2.01
CA ILE A 516 0.18 -21.99 -1.82
C ILE A 516 0.99 -22.00 -0.51
N LEU A 517 0.44 -22.51 0.59
CA LEU A 517 1.17 -22.61 1.86
C LEU A 517 2.37 -23.55 1.78
N LEU A 518 2.25 -24.70 1.13
CA LEU A 518 3.36 -25.64 0.91
C LEU A 518 4.44 -25.00 0.04
N SER A 519 4.07 -24.24 -0.98
CA SER A 519 5.01 -23.52 -1.84
C SER A 519 5.82 -22.48 -1.06
N ASP A 520 5.20 -21.77 -0.11
CA ASP A 520 5.90 -20.86 0.81
C ASP A 520 6.93 -21.64 1.66
N HIS A 521 6.53 -22.76 2.27
CA HIS A 521 7.41 -23.57 3.12
C HIS A 521 8.59 -24.16 2.34
N TRP A 522 8.34 -24.68 1.14
CA TRP A 522 9.36 -25.19 0.23
C TRP A 522 10.39 -24.11 -0.07
N TYR A 523 9.91 -22.95 -0.50
CA TYR A 523 10.73 -21.83 -0.93
C TYR A 523 11.66 -21.36 0.20
N PHE A 524 11.14 -21.26 1.42
CA PHE A 524 11.95 -20.85 2.56
C PHE A 524 12.93 -21.89 3.07
N SER A 525 12.51 -23.16 3.05
CA SER A 525 13.38 -24.27 3.42
C SER A 525 14.57 -24.37 2.47
N ARG A 526 14.32 -24.17 1.16
CA ARG A 526 15.37 -24.06 0.13
C ARG A 526 16.34 -22.93 0.44
N LYS A 527 15.87 -21.75 0.85
CA LYS A 527 16.78 -20.63 1.20
C LYS A 527 17.66 -20.95 2.39
N LYS A 528 17.09 -21.48 3.47
CA LYS A 528 17.86 -21.84 4.67
C LYS A 528 18.90 -22.91 4.35
N ALA A 529 18.53 -23.94 3.58
CA ALA A 529 19.46 -24.96 3.11
C ALA A 529 20.58 -24.34 2.26
N ARG A 530 20.26 -23.49 1.28
CA ARG A 530 21.25 -22.77 0.45
C ARG A 530 22.20 -21.92 1.30
N ALA A 531 21.66 -21.14 2.22
CA ALA A 531 22.43 -20.24 3.08
C ALA A 531 23.50 -20.99 3.88
N VAL A 532 23.13 -22.13 4.48
CA VAL A 532 24.08 -22.94 5.26
C VAL A 532 25.03 -23.73 4.35
N PHE A 533 24.57 -24.23 3.21
CA PHE A 533 25.40 -24.97 2.27
C PHE A 533 26.57 -24.14 1.74
N PHE A 534 26.30 -22.90 1.33
CA PHE A 534 27.33 -22.00 0.77
C PHE A 534 28.08 -21.17 1.81
N ARG A 535 27.85 -21.38 3.13
CA ARG A 535 28.52 -20.62 4.21
C ARG A 535 30.05 -20.73 4.17
N SER A 536 30.56 -21.86 3.69
CA SER A 536 32.00 -22.15 3.66
C SER A 536 32.74 -21.41 2.53
N ASN A 537 32.02 -20.76 1.60
CA ASN A 537 32.59 -20.00 0.50
C ASN A 537 33.48 -18.85 1.02
N LYS A 538 34.68 -18.69 0.44
CA LYS A 538 35.65 -17.63 0.78
C LYS A 538 35.01 -16.23 0.73
N HIS A 539 34.20 -15.95 -0.30
CA HIS A 539 33.50 -14.67 -0.45
C HIS A 539 32.49 -14.43 0.69
N CYS A 540 31.71 -15.46 1.05
CA CYS A 540 30.74 -15.39 2.15
C CYS A 540 31.45 -15.10 3.49
N LYS A 541 32.55 -15.80 3.79
CA LYS A 541 33.34 -15.56 5.01
C LYS A 541 33.89 -14.13 5.07
N ARG A 542 34.39 -13.61 3.95
CA ARG A 542 34.86 -12.21 3.84
C ARG A 542 33.72 -11.23 4.14
N LEU A 543 32.58 -11.38 3.47
CA LEU A 543 31.40 -10.52 3.67
C LEU A 543 30.88 -10.58 5.10
N MET A 544 30.87 -11.76 5.74
CA MET A 544 30.48 -11.90 7.14
C MET A 544 31.44 -11.18 8.09
N LYS A 545 32.75 -11.18 7.82
CA LYS A 545 33.73 -10.40 8.58
C LYS A 545 33.48 -8.90 8.43
N THR A 546 33.32 -8.42 7.20
CA THR A 546 32.98 -7.01 6.91
C THR A 546 31.69 -6.59 7.61
N ARG A 547 30.65 -7.44 7.55
CA ARG A 547 29.37 -7.21 8.22
C ARG A 547 29.52 -7.04 9.73
N LYS A 548 30.34 -7.86 10.39
CA LYS A 548 30.61 -7.74 11.84
C LYS A 548 31.31 -6.42 12.17
N THR A 549 32.29 -6.01 11.38
CA THR A 549 32.96 -4.69 11.54
C THR A 549 31.96 -3.54 11.39
N LEU A 550 31.14 -3.56 10.34
CA LEU A 550 30.11 -2.54 10.11
C LEU A 550 29.06 -2.52 11.21
N GLN A 551 28.64 -3.69 11.72
CA GLN A 551 27.71 -3.77 12.83
C GLN A 551 28.26 -3.07 14.09
N THR A 552 29.54 -3.27 14.41
CA THR A 552 30.19 -2.54 15.53
C THR A 552 30.23 -1.04 15.27
N LYS A 553 30.60 -0.62 14.05
CA LYS A 553 30.63 0.81 13.67
C LYS A 553 29.24 1.45 13.75
N VAL A 554 28.21 0.82 13.19
CA VAL A 554 26.82 1.29 13.21
C VAL A 554 26.31 1.39 14.66
N ARG A 555 26.53 0.37 15.49
CA ARG A 555 26.12 0.42 16.91
C ARG A 555 26.79 1.55 17.66
N ARG A 556 28.12 1.68 17.52
CA ARG A 556 28.87 2.78 18.14
C ARG A 556 28.38 4.15 17.65
N PHE A 557 28.12 4.29 16.35
CA PHE A 557 27.59 5.54 15.79
C PHE A 557 26.23 5.90 16.40
N VAL A 558 25.30 4.94 16.44
CA VAL A 558 23.97 5.11 17.06
C VAL A 558 24.10 5.43 18.55
N GLU A 559 24.97 4.73 19.27
CA GLU A 559 25.21 4.97 20.70
C GLU A 559 25.79 6.36 20.99
N VAL A 560 26.60 6.93 20.11
CA VAL A 560 27.20 8.26 20.32
C VAL A 560 26.23 9.38 19.91
N HIS A 561 25.53 9.24 18.79
CA HIS A 561 24.80 10.35 18.16
C HIS A 561 23.28 10.31 18.34
N LEU A 562 22.71 9.17 18.73
CA LEU A 562 21.26 9.00 18.92
C LEU A 562 20.93 8.72 20.40
N ARG A 563 21.80 9.19 21.31
CA ARG A 563 21.83 8.91 22.75
C ARG A 563 20.88 9.75 23.61
N GLU A 564 19.84 10.33 23.02
CA GLU A 564 18.69 10.76 23.81
C GLU A 564 17.83 9.53 24.16
N ASN A 565 16.96 9.62 25.16
CA ASN A 565 16.04 8.55 25.61
C ASN A 565 15.14 7.93 24.49
N THR A 566 15.33 8.31 23.24
CA THR A 566 14.65 7.90 22.02
C THR A 566 14.98 6.48 21.53
N PHE A 567 16.16 5.91 21.81
CA PHE A 567 16.50 4.52 21.41
C PHE A 567 16.37 3.45 22.50
N ALA A 568 15.79 3.78 23.66
CA ALA A 568 15.45 2.82 24.71
C ALA A 568 14.36 1.84 24.23
N GLY A 569 14.75 0.87 23.40
CA GLY A 569 14.07 -0.41 23.25
C GLY A 569 14.69 -1.42 24.24
N PRO A 570 14.12 -2.63 24.34
CA PRO A 570 14.54 -3.67 25.30
C PRO A 570 15.99 -4.17 25.14
N TYR A 571 16.80 -3.54 24.29
CA TYR A 571 18.17 -3.93 23.97
C TYR A 571 19.22 -2.87 24.34
N ALA A 572 18.81 -1.72 24.89
CA ALA A 572 19.73 -0.68 25.36
C ALA A 572 20.39 -1.05 26.71
N LYS A 573 19.81 -1.97 27.48
CA LYS A 573 20.40 -2.62 28.66
C LYS A 573 19.86 -4.05 28.74
N GLY A 574 20.72 -5.01 29.11
CA GLY A 574 20.37 -6.43 29.17
C GLY A 574 19.05 -6.69 29.89
N GLY A 575 18.12 -7.37 29.21
CA GLY A 575 16.81 -7.69 29.77
C GLY A 575 15.84 -8.17 28.69
N LEU A 576 15.91 -9.46 28.34
CA LEU A 576 14.85 -10.14 27.60
C LEU A 576 13.60 -10.23 28.50
N LYS A 577 12.65 -9.29 28.36
CA LYS A 577 11.24 -9.55 28.67
C LYS A 577 10.44 -9.39 27.39
N GLY A 578 10.07 -10.53 26.80
CA GLY A 578 9.18 -10.59 25.65
C GLY A 578 7.77 -10.20 26.09
N ASP A 579 7.30 -9.06 25.61
CA ASP A 579 5.91 -8.63 25.78
C ASP A 579 5.06 -9.17 24.62
N ARG A 580 4.05 -9.99 24.95
CA ARG A 580 3.20 -10.76 24.02
C ARG A 580 1.97 -9.96 23.58
N GLY A 581 2.16 -8.73 23.11
CA GLY A 581 1.05 -7.79 22.85
C GLY A 581 0.51 -7.70 21.42
N GLY A 582 1.02 -8.47 20.45
CA GLY A 582 0.54 -8.44 19.06
C GLY A 582 -0.48 -9.53 18.77
N ARG A 583 -1.72 -9.18 18.39
CA ARG A 583 -2.68 -10.16 17.85
C ARG A 583 -2.34 -10.43 16.39
N GLU A 584 -1.95 -11.66 16.07
CA GLU A 584 -1.90 -12.14 14.69
C GLU A 584 -3.33 -12.31 14.16
N PHE A 585 -3.53 -12.01 12.88
CA PHE A 585 -4.83 -11.88 12.23
C PHE A 585 -5.63 -13.19 12.07
N SER A 586 -5.40 -14.22 12.88
CA SER A 586 -6.13 -15.49 12.83
C SER A 586 -6.04 -16.24 14.15
N ARG A 587 -6.92 -15.94 15.12
CA ARG A 587 -7.33 -16.85 16.20
C ARG A 587 -8.49 -16.24 16.99
N GLU A 588 -9.70 -16.63 16.62
CA GLU A 588 -10.86 -16.74 17.50
C GLU A 588 -11.78 -17.78 16.83
N ASP A 589 -12.27 -18.73 17.64
CA ASP A 589 -12.97 -19.99 17.32
C ASP A 589 -12.08 -21.22 17.06
N ASP A 590 -11.32 -21.65 18.08
CA ASP A 590 -11.06 -23.07 18.34
C ASP A 590 -10.58 -23.26 19.79
N ARG A 591 -11.48 -23.66 20.68
CA ARG A 591 -11.12 -24.23 21.99
C ARG A 591 -11.07 -25.74 21.82
N GLY A 592 -9.88 -26.32 21.71
CA GLY A 592 -9.72 -27.78 21.71
C GLY A 592 -8.32 -28.27 21.36
N SER A 593 -7.64 -28.84 22.35
CA SER A 593 -6.45 -29.71 22.27
C SER A 593 -5.11 -29.11 21.78
N GLY A 594 -4.08 -29.35 22.59
CA GLY A 594 -2.73 -28.79 22.41
C GLY A 594 -1.86 -29.58 21.44
N MET A 595 -1.17 -28.84 20.58
CA MET A 595 0.19 -29.13 20.13
C MET A 595 0.81 -27.80 19.66
N GLY A 596 1.82 -27.32 20.38
CA GLY A 596 2.47 -26.04 20.10
C GLY A 596 3.43 -26.14 18.92
N THR A 597 2.97 -25.78 17.72
CA THR A 597 3.86 -25.54 16.57
C THR A 597 4.38 -24.11 16.59
N LEU A 598 5.70 -23.98 16.78
CA LEU A 598 6.46 -22.73 16.68
C LEU A 598 6.40 -22.19 15.24
N GLN A 599 5.62 -21.13 15.01
CA GLN A 599 5.60 -20.43 13.72
C GLN A 599 6.90 -19.62 13.54
N GLU A 600 7.68 -19.99 12.53
CA GLU A 600 8.95 -19.35 12.19
C GLU A 600 8.76 -18.24 11.16
N ASP A 601 9.12 -17.02 11.57
CA ASP A 601 9.08 -15.85 10.72
C ASP A 601 10.22 -15.83 9.70
N GLN A 602 9.84 -15.67 8.43
CA GLN A 602 10.74 -15.69 7.29
C GLN A 602 10.50 -14.47 6.38
N GLU A 603 11.58 -13.83 5.93
CA GLU A 603 11.62 -12.59 5.14
C GLU A 603 12.13 -12.88 3.72
N GLU A 604 11.71 -12.07 2.74
CA GLU A 604 11.77 -12.35 1.30
C GLU A 604 12.28 -11.16 0.44
N GLU A 605 12.66 -11.44 -0.81
CA GLU A 605 13.56 -10.68 -1.71
C GLU A 605 13.00 -9.47 -2.51
N GLU A 606 13.94 -8.63 -3.01
CA GLU A 606 13.87 -7.75 -4.19
C GLU A 606 14.54 -8.42 -5.41
N GLU A 607 13.94 -8.36 -6.60
CA GLU A 607 14.60 -8.61 -7.89
C GLU A 607 15.12 -7.27 -8.43
N VAL A 608 16.36 -7.26 -8.91
CA VAL A 608 16.84 -6.21 -9.81
C VAL A 608 16.19 -6.50 -11.18
N PRO A 609 15.61 -5.52 -11.87
CA PRO A 609 15.15 -5.74 -13.24
C PRO A 609 16.35 -6.22 -14.06
N ASN A 610 16.19 -7.39 -14.68
CA ASN A 610 17.18 -7.99 -15.55
C ASN A 610 17.43 -7.04 -16.73
N SER A 611 18.50 -6.24 -16.68
CA SER A 611 19.05 -5.64 -17.89
C SER A 611 19.62 -6.79 -18.70
N GLY A 612 19.04 -7.02 -19.88
CA GLY A 612 19.36 -8.16 -20.74
C GLY A 612 20.86 -8.35 -20.90
N SER A 613 21.33 -9.57 -20.64
CA SER A 613 22.65 -10.01 -21.02
C SER A 613 22.67 -10.25 -22.54
N SER A 614 23.15 -9.29 -23.31
CA SER A 614 23.80 -9.60 -24.59
C SER A 614 25.29 -9.79 -24.31
N MET A 615 25.80 -11.00 -24.56
CA MET A 615 27.23 -11.23 -24.67
C MET A 615 27.81 -10.38 -25.81
N GLY A 616 28.99 -9.80 -25.59
CA GLY A 616 29.90 -9.36 -26.65
C GLY A 616 30.59 -8.02 -26.38
N GLY A 617 31.92 -8.04 -26.34
CA GLY A 617 32.76 -6.92 -26.81
C GLY A 617 33.46 -6.10 -25.73
N GLU A 618 34.77 -5.99 -25.88
CA GLU A 618 35.77 -5.37 -25.02
C GLU A 618 35.71 -3.83 -24.93
N GLY A 619 36.33 -3.28 -23.87
CA GLY A 619 37.14 -2.06 -23.98
C GLY A 619 36.53 -0.75 -23.47
N GLY A 620 37.22 -0.11 -22.52
CA GLY A 620 37.30 1.35 -22.43
C GLY A 620 36.58 2.03 -21.26
N ARG A 621 37.37 2.48 -20.28
CA ARG A 621 36.99 3.55 -19.33
C ARG A 621 36.52 4.80 -20.06
N LYS A 622 35.46 5.44 -19.57
CA LYS A 622 35.34 6.92 -19.50
C LYS A 622 34.28 7.33 -18.47
N VAL A 623 34.47 8.52 -17.94
CA VAL A 623 33.97 9.05 -16.67
C VAL A 623 33.25 10.40 -16.96
N TYR A 624 32.12 10.64 -16.26
CA TYR A 624 31.30 11.88 -16.12
C TYR A 624 30.35 12.31 -17.29
N PRO A 625 29.42 13.29 -17.11
CA PRO A 625 28.21 13.28 -16.26
C PRO A 625 26.94 13.85 -16.98
N GLU A 626 25.83 13.98 -16.26
CA GLU A 626 24.69 14.92 -16.50
C GLU A 626 23.64 14.72 -17.62
N ARG A 627 22.49 15.36 -17.35
CA ARG A 627 21.14 15.28 -17.92
C ARG A 627 21.06 15.45 -19.45
N VAL A 628 20.19 14.68 -20.13
CA VAL A 628 19.50 15.16 -21.35
C VAL A 628 18.06 14.62 -21.42
N LYS A 629 17.15 15.54 -21.78
CA LYS A 629 15.74 15.38 -22.15
C LYS A 629 15.58 14.33 -23.27
N VAL A 630 14.48 13.57 -23.26
CA VAL A 630 14.08 12.79 -24.45
C VAL A 630 12.88 13.49 -25.08
N GLU A 631 13.15 14.22 -26.15
CA GLU A 631 12.18 14.56 -27.19
C GLU A 631 11.79 13.30 -27.96
N GLY A 632 10.55 13.26 -28.41
CA GLY A 632 9.94 12.08 -29.02
C GLY A 632 10.44 11.78 -30.43
N VAL A 633 10.22 10.54 -30.86
CA VAL A 633 10.13 10.15 -32.27
C VAL A 633 9.03 9.10 -32.39
N ALA A 634 8.26 9.28 -33.47
CA ALA A 634 7.13 8.55 -34.05
C ALA A 634 6.82 7.12 -33.60
#